data_AF-A0A7S0E2F1-F1
#
_entry.id   AF-A0A7S0E2F1-F1
#
_cell.length_a   1.000
_cell.length_b   1.000
_cell.length_c   1.000
_cell.angle_alpha   90.00
_cell.angle_beta   90.00
_cell.angle_gamma   90.00
#
_symmetry.space_group_name_H-M   'P 1'
#
loop_
_entity.id
_entity.type
_entity.pdbx_description
1 polymer ?
#
loop_
_entity_poly.entity_id
_entity_poly.type
_entity_poly.pdbx_seq_one_letter_code
_entity_poly.pdbx_strand_id
1 'polypeptide(L)'
;EAIAMNQENGKPVQAQTIVGHILEALMHANKTVNLKLLVEYVGEKCLPNQKEWEAMEDAAAANTIDPVEQETFPMKEMMLTILGRPDIPPQDKAPKHVDEERAWYDKIRWWAAIKRAEV
;
A
#
# COMPACT_ATOMS: atom_id res chain seq x y z
N GLU A 1 0.45 -2.01 -26.66
CA GLU A 1 -1.01 -2.02 -26.79
C GLU A 1 -1.62 -1.63 -25.45
N ALA A 2 -2.47 -0.60 -25.40
CA ALA A 2 -3.06 -0.11 -24.15
C ALA A 2 -4.36 -0.87 -23.89
N ILE A 3 -4.34 -1.80 -22.94
CA ILE A 3 -5.57 -2.44 -22.43
C ILE A 3 -6.27 -1.41 -21.54
N ALA A 4 -6.97 -0.47 -22.15
CA ALA A 4 -7.93 0.37 -21.44
C ALA A 4 -9.22 -0.44 -21.25
N MET A 5 -9.25 -1.31 -20.25
CA MET A 5 -10.51 -1.86 -19.74
C MET A 5 -11.20 -0.73 -18.99
N ASN A 6 -12.15 -0.06 -19.64
CA ASN A 6 -13.02 0.89 -18.96
C ASN A 6 -13.90 0.12 -17.97
N GLN A 7 -14.03 0.63 -16.73
CA GLN A 7 -15.04 0.14 -15.79
C GLN A 7 -16.45 0.45 -16.34
N GLU A 8 -17.51 -0.23 -15.86
CA GLU A 8 -18.90 0.02 -16.29
C GLU A 8 -19.32 1.51 -16.17
N ASN A 9 -18.65 2.25 -15.29
CA ASN A 9 -18.83 3.69 -15.07
C ASN A 9 -18.07 4.59 -16.09
N GLY A 10 -17.43 4.01 -17.12
CA GLY A 10 -16.72 4.71 -18.19
C GLY A 10 -15.37 5.31 -17.79
N LYS A 11 -14.92 5.13 -16.54
CA LYS A 11 -13.62 5.65 -16.10
C LYS A 11 -12.50 4.68 -16.48
N PRO A 12 -11.34 5.20 -16.93
CA PRO A 12 -10.17 4.38 -17.16
C PRO A 12 -9.71 3.76 -15.83
N VAL A 13 -9.41 2.46 -15.86
CA VAL A 13 -8.79 1.77 -14.71
C VAL A 13 -7.44 2.39 -14.43
N GLN A 14 -7.23 2.82 -13.18
CA GLN A 14 -5.95 3.39 -12.76
C GLN A 14 -4.94 2.25 -12.55
N ALA A 15 -3.68 2.49 -12.91
CA ALA A 15 -2.61 1.51 -12.70
C ALA A 15 -2.51 1.07 -11.22
N GLN A 16 -2.72 1.99 -10.27
CA GLN A 16 -2.76 1.66 -8.84
C GLN A 16 -3.90 0.69 -8.47
N THR A 17 -5.05 0.76 -9.16
CA THR A 17 -6.15 -0.20 -8.96
C THR A 17 -5.74 -1.61 -9.39
N ILE A 18 -5.01 -1.73 -10.50
CA ILE A 18 -4.49 -3.03 -10.97
C ILE A 18 -3.50 -3.59 -9.95
N VAL A 19 -2.59 -2.77 -9.43
CA VAL A 19 -1.63 -3.18 -8.39
C VAL A 19 -2.35 -3.66 -7.14
N GLY A 20 -3.38 -2.93 -6.69
CA GLY A 20 -4.24 -3.33 -5.58
C GLY A 20 -4.83 -4.73 -5.79
N HIS A 21 -5.44 -5.00 -6.95
CA HIS A 21 -6.00 -6.31 -7.26
C HIS A 21 -4.96 -7.43 -7.34
N ILE A 22 -3.74 -7.13 -7.80
CA ILE A 22 -2.66 -8.14 -7.84
C ILE A 22 -2.16 -8.43 -6.42
N LEU A 23 -2.03 -7.42 -5.56
CA LEU A 23 -1.69 -7.62 -4.15
C LEU A 23 -2.80 -8.34 -3.40
N GLU A 24 -4.07 -8.07 -3.70
CA GLU A 24 -5.20 -8.86 -3.19
C GLU A 24 -5.13 -10.31 -3.65
N ALA A 25 -4.71 -10.56 -4.89
CA ALA A 25 -4.54 -11.91 -5.40
C ALA A 25 -3.51 -12.74 -4.62
N LEU A 26 -2.52 -12.10 -3.96
CA LEU A 26 -1.57 -12.79 -3.07
C LEU A 26 -2.27 -13.48 -1.90
N MET A 27 -3.35 -12.88 -1.39
CA MET A 27 -4.11 -13.39 -0.25
C MET A 27 -5.01 -14.58 -0.62
N HIS A 28 -5.17 -14.87 -1.92
CA HIS A 28 -5.99 -15.98 -2.39
C HIS A 28 -5.12 -17.20 -2.69
N ALA A 29 -5.24 -18.24 -1.86
CA ALA A 29 -4.40 -19.46 -1.81
C ALA A 29 -4.19 -20.22 -3.15
N ASN A 30 -4.91 -19.89 -4.23
CA ASN A 30 -4.83 -20.56 -5.53
C ASN A 30 -4.20 -19.72 -6.65
N LYS A 31 -3.61 -18.55 -6.36
CA LYS A 31 -3.03 -17.69 -7.39
C LYS A 31 -1.57 -17.39 -7.10
N THR A 32 -0.68 -17.93 -7.94
CA THR A 32 0.72 -17.51 -7.95
C THR A 32 0.84 -16.11 -8.55
N VAL A 33 1.40 -15.17 -7.80
CA VAL A 33 1.68 -13.82 -8.28
C VAL A 33 3.17 -13.69 -8.54
N ASN A 34 3.53 -13.25 -9.76
CA ASN A 34 4.92 -12.92 -10.07
C ASN A 34 5.25 -11.52 -9.55
N LEU A 35 5.74 -11.45 -8.31
CA LEU A 35 6.12 -10.20 -7.65
C LEU A 35 7.21 -9.45 -8.40
N LYS A 36 8.15 -10.16 -9.04
CA LYS A 36 9.23 -9.52 -9.82
C LYS A 36 8.66 -8.70 -10.98
N LEU A 37 7.76 -9.30 -11.76
CA LEU A 37 7.11 -8.61 -12.88
C LEU A 37 6.27 -7.42 -12.40
N LEU A 38 5.60 -7.57 -11.26
CA LEU A 38 4.84 -6.48 -10.67
C LEU A 38 5.76 -5.30 -10.32
N VAL A 39 6.87 -5.57 -9.63
CA VAL A 39 7.87 -4.55 -9.24
C VAL A 39 8.52 -3.88 -10.44
N GLU A 40 8.81 -4.62 -11.51
CA GLU A 40 9.31 -4.05 -12.78
C GLU A 40 8.33 -3.05 -13.39
N TYR A 41 7.02 -3.26 -13.22
CA TYR A 41 5.97 -2.37 -13.71
C TYR A 41 5.76 -1.13 -12.82
N VAL A 42 5.75 -1.30 -11.49
CA VAL A 42 5.46 -0.21 -10.53
C VAL A 42 6.69 0.58 -10.12
N GLY A 43 7.88 0.01 -10.28
CA GLY A 43 9.17 0.54 -9.85
C GLY A 43 9.51 0.20 -8.40
N GLU A 44 10.80 0.02 -8.10
CA GLU A 44 11.29 -0.44 -6.80
C GLU A 44 10.96 0.50 -5.62
N LYS A 45 10.66 1.78 -5.87
CA LYS A 45 10.39 2.77 -4.82
C LYS A 45 9.14 2.47 -3.97
N CYS A 46 8.23 1.64 -4.47
CA CYS A 46 7.05 1.22 -3.72
C CYS A 46 7.31 0.04 -2.78
N LEU A 47 8.46 -0.64 -2.92
CA LEU A 47 8.87 -1.65 -1.98
C LEU A 47 9.51 -0.99 -0.75
N PRO A 48 9.13 -1.39 0.46
CA PRO A 48 9.84 -0.97 1.66
C PRO A 48 11.25 -1.58 1.69
N ASN A 49 12.23 -0.78 2.09
CA ASN A 49 13.52 -1.33 2.53
C ASN A 49 13.44 -1.84 3.98
N GLN A 50 14.51 -2.44 4.50
CA GLN A 50 14.52 -3.00 5.86
C GLN A 50 14.15 -1.98 6.95
N LYS A 51 14.72 -0.78 6.91
CA LYS A 51 14.42 0.26 7.92
C LYS A 51 12.97 0.71 7.83
N GLU A 52 12.42 0.80 6.63
CA GLU A 52 11.02 1.16 6.42
C GLU A 52 10.09 0.02 6.86
N TRP A 53 10.51 -1.22 6.70
CA TRP A 53 9.81 -2.40 7.23
C TRP A 53 9.74 -2.35 8.76
N GLU A 54 10.87 -2.17 9.42
CA GLU A 54 10.96 -2.03 10.88
C GLU A 54 10.08 -0.87 11.39
N ALA A 55 10.08 0.27 10.70
CA ALA A 55 9.21 1.39 11.05
C ALA A 55 7.72 1.05 10.95
N MET A 56 7.31 0.21 9.99
CA MET A 56 5.93 -0.26 9.87
C MET A 56 5.58 -1.26 10.97
N GLU A 57 6.48 -2.16 11.33
CA GLU A 57 6.30 -3.08 12.47
C GLU A 57 6.15 -2.30 13.79
N ASP A 58 7.01 -1.31 14.03
CA ASP A 58 6.94 -0.46 15.22
C ASP A 58 5.64 0.35 15.26
N ALA A 59 5.23 0.93 14.14
CA ALA A 59 3.99 1.67 14.04
C ALA A 59 2.75 0.78 14.21
N ALA A 60 2.78 -0.44 13.66
CA ALA A 60 1.71 -1.41 13.84
C ALA A 60 1.59 -1.81 15.33
N ALA A 61 2.71 -2.09 15.99
CA ALA A 61 2.75 -2.39 17.42
C ALA A 61 2.23 -1.23 18.27
N ALA A 62 2.67 0.00 17.98
CA ALA A 62 2.25 1.20 18.73
C ALA A 62 0.74 1.47 18.63
N ASN A 63 0.11 1.11 17.51
CA ASN A 63 -1.32 1.31 17.27
C ASN A 63 -2.15 0.03 17.49
N THR A 64 -1.54 -1.07 17.95
CA THR A 64 -2.21 -2.38 18.09
C THR A 64 -2.91 -2.82 16.79
N ILE A 65 -2.25 -2.56 15.66
CA ILE A 65 -2.71 -2.92 14.32
C ILE A 65 -2.17 -4.30 14.00
N ASP A 66 -3.07 -5.24 13.72
CA ASP A 66 -2.72 -6.54 13.13
C ASP A 66 -3.15 -6.53 11.65
N PRO A 67 -2.21 -6.53 10.70
CA PRO A 67 -2.56 -6.56 9.29
C PRO A 67 -3.29 -7.84 8.90
N VAL A 68 -3.11 -8.97 9.60
CA VAL A 68 -3.71 -10.27 9.27
C VAL A 68 -5.17 -10.34 9.70
N GLU A 69 -5.44 -9.99 10.96
CA GLU A 69 -6.74 -10.22 11.61
C GLU A 69 -7.74 -9.08 11.39
N GLN A 70 -7.28 -7.87 11.03
CA GLN A 70 -8.16 -6.71 10.90
C GLN A 70 -8.82 -6.61 9.52
N GLU A 71 -10.17 -6.58 9.52
CA GLU A 71 -10.99 -6.36 8.32
C GLU A 71 -10.73 -4.98 7.70
N THR A 72 -10.61 -3.94 8.55
CA THR A 72 -10.24 -2.59 8.14
C THR A 72 -8.79 -2.31 8.54
N PHE A 73 -7.96 -1.97 7.57
CA PHE A 73 -6.55 -1.69 7.81
C PHE A 73 -6.31 -0.17 7.90
N PRO A 74 -6.06 0.41 9.09
CA PRO A 74 -5.99 1.85 9.30
C PRO A 74 -4.64 2.44 8.82
N MET A 75 -4.39 2.36 7.52
CA MET A 75 -3.15 2.81 6.87
C MET A 75 -2.77 4.25 7.20
N LYS A 76 -3.76 5.13 7.36
CA LYS A 76 -3.54 6.54 7.68
C LYS A 76 -2.91 6.73 9.05
N GLU A 77 -3.41 6.02 10.07
CA GLU A 77 -2.90 6.10 11.44
C GLU A 77 -1.48 5.55 11.51
N MET A 78 -1.23 4.44 10.82
CA MET A 78 0.10 3.85 10.71
C MET A 78 1.09 4.81 10.02
N MET A 79 0.69 5.40 8.88
CA MET A 79 1.49 6.39 8.17
C MET A 79 1.82 7.63 9.02
N LEU A 80 0.83 8.18 9.72
CA LEU A 80 1.03 9.35 10.59
C LEU A 80 1.97 9.03 11.76
N THR A 81 1.88 7.80 12.29
CA THR A 81 2.79 7.30 13.33
C THR A 81 4.23 7.21 12.82
N ILE A 82 4.44 6.60 11.65
CA ILE A 82 5.76 6.48 11.01
C ILE A 82 6.39 7.86 10.75
N LEU A 83 5.58 8.80 10.27
CA LEU A 83 6.03 10.15 9.96
C LEU A 83 6.19 11.04 11.20
N GLY A 84 5.65 10.63 12.36
CA GLY A 84 5.57 11.45 13.57
C GLY A 84 4.78 12.74 13.37
N ARG A 85 3.71 12.69 12.56
CA ARG A 85 2.94 13.87 12.14
C ARG A 85 1.49 13.83 12.64
N PRO A 86 0.89 15.00 12.93
CA PRO A 86 -0.54 15.08 13.16
C PRO A 86 -1.32 14.91 11.85
N ASP A 87 -2.59 14.54 11.97
CA ASP A 87 -3.51 14.51 10.83
C ASP A 87 -3.85 15.94 10.38
N ILE A 88 -3.34 16.34 9.23
CA ILE A 88 -3.59 17.66 8.63
C ILE A 88 -4.64 17.48 7.52
N PRO A 89 -5.64 18.36 7.39
CA PRO A 89 -6.59 18.32 6.28
C PRO A 89 -5.90 18.45 4.91
N PRO A 90 -6.35 17.74 3.86
CA PRO A 90 -5.69 17.73 2.55
C PRO A 90 -5.44 19.11 1.94
N GLN A 91 -6.37 20.05 2.11
CA GLN A 91 -6.26 21.42 1.58
C GLN A 91 -5.15 22.26 2.23
N ASP A 92 -4.72 21.88 3.44
CA ASP A 92 -3.71 22.59 4.22
C ASP A 92 -2.33 21.92 4.14
N LYS A 93 -2.20 20.82 3.38
CA LYS A 93 -0.94 20.09 3.20
C LYS A 93 -0.05 20.76 2.16
N ALA A 94 1.22 20.95 2.53
CA ALA A 94 2.23 21.33 1.54
C ALA A 94 2.40 20.20 0.49
N PRO A 95 2.62 20.52 -0.81
CA PRO A 95 2.73 19.51 -1.86
C PRO A 95 3.75 18.40 -1.58
N LYS A 96 4.90 18.74 -0.99
CA LYS A 96 5.93 17.77 -0.58
C LYS A 96 5.42 16.69 0.38
N HIS A 97 4.46 17.03 1.24
CA HIS A 97 3.89 16.09 2.20
C HIS A 97 2.90 15.15 1.53
N VAL A 98 2.18 15.61 0.50
CA VAL A 98 1.27 14.76 -0.27
C VAL A 98 2.04 13.65 -1.00
N ASP A 99 3.15 13.98 -1.64
CA ASP A 99 3.97 13.00 -2.36
C ASP A 99 4.61 11.98 -1.41
N GLU A 100 5.09 12.45 -0.25
CA GLU A 100 5.68 11.59 0.78
C GLU A 100 4.65 10.64 1.39
N GLU A 101 3.47 11.15 1.75
CA GLU A 101 2.36 10.32 2.25
C GLU A 101 1.94 9.28 1.22
N ARG A 102 1.84 9.67 -0.06
CA ARG A 102 1.51 8.74 -1.14
C ARG A 102 2.54 7.61 -1.23
N ALA A 103 3.83 7.91 -1.13
CA ALA A 103 4.88 6.90 -1.15
C ALA A 103 4.76 5.93 0.04
N TRP A 104 4.39 6.43 1.23
CA TRP A 104 4.15 5.58 2.39
C TRP A 104 2.92 4.70 2.24
N TYR A 105 1.80 5.21 1.71
CA TYR A 105 0.63 4.37 1.46
C TYR A 105 0.94 3.18 0.56
N ASP A 106 1.73 3.39 -0.50
CA ASP A 106 2.11 2.30 -1.39
C ASP A 106 2.97 1.24 -0.66
N LYS A 107 3.96 1.66 0.14
CA LYS A 107 4.80 0.75 0.96
C LYS A 107 4.00 -0.02 2.01
N ILE A 108 3.10 0.66 2.69
CA ILE A 108 2.22 0.10 3.72
C ILE A 108 1.30 -0.98 3.14
N ARG A 109 0.79 -0.77 1.91
CA ARG A 109 0.00 -1.79 1.20
C ARG A 109 0.83 -3.02 0.87
N TRP A 110 2.06 -2.84 0.40
CA TRP A 110 2.96 -3.95 0.12
C TRP A 110 3.28 -4.75 1.38
N TRP A 111 3.62 -4.07 2.47
CA TRP A 111 3.86 -4.70 3.77
C TRP A 111 2.65 -5.51 4.23
N ALA A 112 1.45 -4.91 4.27
CA ALA A 112 0.24 -5.59 4.72
C ALA A 112 -0.12 -6.79 3.83
N ALA A 113 0.00 -6.66 2.51
CA ALA A 113 -0.30 -7.74 1.57
C ALA A 113 0.65 -8.93 1.77
N ILE A 114 1.94 -8.68 1.99
CA ILE A 114 2.93 -9.74 2.25
C ILE A 114 2.64 -10.41 3.60
N LYS A 115 2.42 -9.63 4.67
CA LYS A 115 2.09 -10.16 6.01
C LYS A 115 0.83 -11.05 5.99
N ARG A 116 -0.19 -10.65 5.23
CA ARG A 116 -1.43 -11.43 5.06
C ARG A 116 -1.24 -12.71 4.25
N ALA A 117 -0.28 -12.74 3.34
CA ALA A 117 0.01 -13.90 2.49
C ALA A 117 0.93 -14.94 3.16
N GLU A 118 1.59 -14.59 4.27
CA GLU A 118 2.42 -15.52 5.06
C GLU A 118 1.60 -16.49 5.93
N VAL A 119 0.26 -16.33 5.97
CA VAL A 119 -0.69 -17.12 6.79
C VAL A 119 -1.44 -18.12 5.92
#